data_AF-A0A0B1ZQP9-F1
#
_entry.id   AF-A0A0B1ZQP9-F1
#
_cell.length_a   1.000
_cell.length_b   1.000
_cell.length_c   1.000
_cell.angle_alpha   90.00
_cell.angle_beta   90.00
_cell.angle_gamma   90.00
#
_symmetry.space_group_name_H-M   'P 1'
#
loop_
_entity.id
_entity.type
_entity.pdbx_description
1 polymer ?
#
loop_
_entity_poly.entity_id
_entity_poly.type
_entity_poly.pdbx_seq_one_letter_code
_entity_poly.pdbx_strand_id
1 'polypeptide(L)'
;MSVRVGQSWQTSLADLSLILFMATAAAVSQQPDAPPGENASVAPSARTEPLSVYVAAPDAPPLSLWLHQQAEDPRQQLTITARYGRNADARAQAKALSEATRLLEQAGSEGREARIVVEPGDGPARAVLAYDSPTGEDAAANGTTR
;
A
#
# COMPACT_ATOMS: atom_id res chain seq x y z
N MET A 1 16.47 -37.27 42.45
CA MET A 1 16.73 -35.90 41.96
C MET A 1 16.20 -35.77 40.54
N SER A 2 15.00 -35.22 40.37
CA SER A 2 14.39 -34.97 39.06
C SER A 2 14.52 -33.49 38.75
N VAL A 3 15.63 -33.12 38.14
CA VAL A 3 15.94 -31.73 37.80
C VAL A 3 16.18 -31.68 36.29
N ARG A 4 15.35 -30.88 35.60
CA ARG A 4 15.67 -30.17 34.35
C ARG A 4 15.59 -30.89 32.98
N VAL A 5 14.46 -31.52 32.66
CA VAL A 5 14.07 -31.70 31.23
C VAL A 5 13.13 -30.57 30.76
N GLY A 6 12.33 -29.99 31.67
CA GLY A 6 11.46 -28.84 31.37
C GLY A 6 12.18 -27.47 31.33
N GLN A 7 13.43 -27.40 31.77
CA GLN A 7 14.14 -26.11 31.92
C GLN A 7 15.04 -25.80 30.70
N SER A 8 15.42 -26.79 29.90
CA SER A 8 16.28 -26.60 28.71
C SER A 8 15.54 -25.96 27.53
N TRP A 9 14.31 -26.38 27.25
CA TRP A 9 13.51 -25.80 26.16
C TRP A 9 13.08 -24.35 26.45
N GLN A 10 12.85 -24.02 27.73
CA GLN A 10 12.56 -22.66 28.18
C GLN A 10 13.76 -21.73 27.96
N THR A 11 14.99 -22.21 28.23
CA THR A 11 16.21 -21.44 27.98
C THR A 11 16.41 -21.21 26.48
N SER A 12 16.18 -22.22 25.64
CA SER A 12 16.27 -22.07 24.18
C SER A 12 15.23 -21.07 23.63
N LEU A 13 13.98 -21.12 24.11
CA LEU A 13 12.96 -20.15 23.70
C LEU A 13 13.30 -18.73 24.19
N ALA A 14 13.80 -18.59 25.41
CA ALA A 14 14.20 -17.30 25.95
C ALA A 14 15.36 -16.69 25.14
N ASP A 15 16.36 -17.50 24.78
CA ASP A 15 17.51 -17.05 23.99
C ASP A 15 17.09 -16.64 22.58
N LEU A 16 16.28 -17.47 21.90
CA LEU A 16 15.73 -17.12 20.58
C LEU A 16 14.87 -15.86 20.61
N SER A 17 14.06 -15.68 21.66
CA SER A 17 13.24 -14.48 21.83
C SER A 17 14.09 -13.24 22.08
N LEU A 18 15.17 -13.37 22.86
CA LEU A 18 16.10 -12.27 23.13
C LEU A 18 16.90 -11.89 21.87
N ILE A 19 17.38 -12.86 21.10
CA ILE A 19 18.06 -12.63 19.81
C ILE A 19 17.11 -11.92 18.85
N LEU A 20 15.88 -12.42 18.70
CA LEU A 20 14.88 -11.82 17.80
C LEU A 20 14.53 -10.39 18.23
N PHE A 21 14.35 -10.16 19.53
CA PHE A 21 14.10 -8.82 20.09
C PHE A 21 15.25 -7.87 19.78
N MET A 22 16.50 -8.28 20.05
CA MET A 22 17.68 -7.45 19.81
C MET A 22 17.87 -7.13 18.33
N ALA A 23 17.65 -8.11 17.43
CA ALA A 23 17.71 -7.91 15.98
C ALA A 23 16.63 -6.91 15.51
N THR A 24 15.41 -7.02 16.03
CA THR A 24 14.30 -6.12 15.68
C THR A 24 14.55 -4.71 16.21
N ALA A 25 15.00 -4.58 17.46
CA ALA A 25 15.35 -3.29 18.07
C ALA A 25 16.49 -2.60 17.31
N ALA A 26 17.51 -3.35 16.88
CA ALA A 26 18.62 -2.83 16.09
C ALA A 26 18.18 -2.36 14.69
N ALA A 27 17.21 -3.05 14.07
CA ALA A 27 16.63 -2.61 12.80
C ALA A 27 15.84 -1.30 12.97
N VAL A 28 15.02 -1.20 14.02
CA VAL A 28 14.27 0.03 14.34
C VAL A 28 15.21 1.19 14.66
N SER A 29 16.27 0.98 15.42
CA SER A 29 17.22 2.05 15.78
C SER A 29 18.07 2.55 14.61
N GLN A 30 18.26 1.72 13.58
CA GLN A 30 18.97 2.10 12.37
C GLN A 30 18.06 2.83 11.37
N GLN A 31 16.77 2.96 11.66
CA GLN A 31 15.88 3.78 10.86
C GLN A 31 16.30 5.25 11.05
N PRO A 32 16.72 5.95 9.99
CA PRO A 32 17.15 7.33 10.12
C PRO A 32 15.99 8.19 10.61
N ASP A 33 16.26 9.05 11.61
CA ASP A 33 15.35 10.13 11.99
C ASP A 33 15.15 11.03 10.77
N ALA A 34 13.94 10.99 10.20
CA ALA A 34 13.59 11.87 9.10
C ALA A 34 13.52 13.31 9.62
N PRO A 35 14.32 14.25 9.08
CA PRO A 35 14.26 15.64 9.53
C PRO A 35 12.87 16.22 9.23
N PRO A 36 12.24 16.94 10.17
CA PRO A 36 10.99 17.63 9.89
C PRO A 36 11.29 18.83 8.99
N GLY A 37 11.02 18.70 7.69
CA GLY A 37 10.78 19.86 6.83
C GLY A 37 11.80 20.20 5.74
N GLU A 38 12.43 19.24 5.06
CA GLU A 38 13.17 19.55 3.83
C GLU A 38 12.66 18.74 2.64
N ASN A 39 11.72 19.36 1.91
CA ASN A 39 10.83 18.77 0.91
C ASN A 39 10.01 17.63 1.51
N ALA A 40 8.67 17.76 1.48
CA ALA A 40 7.83 16.58 1.57
C ALA A 40 8.19 15.69 0.36
N SER A 41 9.20 14.84 0.52
CA SER A 41 9.25 13.57 -0.19
C SER A 41 7.92 12.97 0.17
N VAL A 42 6.97 13.06 -0.77
CA VAL A 42 5.65 12.47 -0.63
C VAL A 42 5.94 11.02 -0.35
N ALA A 43 5.90 10.64 0.93
CA ALA A 43 6.18 9.28 1.31
C ALA A 43 5.17 8.45 0.53
N PRO A 44 5.63 7.46 -0.27
CA PRO A 44 4.69 6.63 -1.00
C PRO A 44 3.71 6.07 0.02
N SER A 45 2.42 6.15 -0.28
CA SER A 45 1.37 5.64 0.62
C SER A 45 1.80 4.26 1.14
N ALA A 46 1.67 4.04 2.46
CA ALA A 46 1.94 2.74 3.06
C ALA A 46 1.19 1.68 2.23
N ARG A 47 1.91 0.66 1.77
CA ARG A 47 1.39 -0.39 0.90
C ARG A 47 1.62 -1.73 1.56
N THR A 48 0.54 -2.44 1.80
CA THR A 48 0.56 -3.89 1.97
C THR A 48 1.05 -4.55 0.67
N GLU A 49 1.56 -5.78 0.76
CA GLU A 49 1.97 -6.54 -0.42
C GLU A 49 0.82 -6.62 -1.45
N PRO A 50 1.09 -6.31 -2.72
CA PRO A 50 0.06 -6.34 -3.76
C PRO A 50 -0.36 -7.79 -4.05
N LEU A 51 -1.66 -8.05 -4.01
CA LEU A 51 -2.24 -9.31 -4.47
C LEU A 51 -2.11 -9.43 -6.00
N SER A 52 -2.43 -8.33 -6.70
CA SER A 52 -2.30 -8.26 -8.14
C SER A 52 -2.11 -6.81 -8.60
N VAL A 53 -1.44 -6.64 -9.74
CA VAL A 53 -1.09 -5.34 -10.30
C VAL A 53 -1.50 -5.29 -11.76
N TYR A 54 -2.29 -4.27 -12.10
CA TYR A 54 -2.60 -3.87 -13.46
C TYR A 54 -1.78 -2.63 -13.84
N VAL A 55 -1.25 -2.62 -15.06
CA VAL A 55 -0.49 -1.50 -15.62
C VAL A 55 -1.18 -1.03 -16.89
N ALA A 56 -1.60 0.24 -16.92
CA ALA A 56 -2.29 0.86 -18.04
C ALA A 56 -1.33 1.23 -19.18
N ALA A 57 -0.64 0.23 -19.73
CA ALA A 57 0.17 0.40 -20.95
C ALA A 57 -0.73 0.58 -22.19
N PRO A 58 -0.24 1.16 -23.30
CA PRO A 58 -1.03 1.42 -24.50
C PRO A 58 -1.80 0.22 -25.05
N ASP A 59 -1.23 -0.99 -24.95
CA ASP A 59 -1.81 -2.24 -25.44
C ASP A 59 -2.40 -3.12 -24.32
N ALA A 60 -2.53 -2.58 -23.11
CA ALA A 60 -3.09 -3.32 -21.99
C ALA A 60 -4.59 -3.56 -22.20
N PRO A 61 -5.11 -4.75 -21.82
CA PRO A 61 -6.55 -4.99 -21.81
C PRO A 61 -7.25 -4.00 -20.88
N PRO A 62 -8.55 -3.71 -21.09
CA PRO A 62 -9.31 -2.84 -20.18
C PRO A 62 -9.25 -3.30 -18.73
N LEU A 63 -9.26 -2.35 -17.78
CA LEU A 63 -9.19 -2.66 -16.35
C LEU A 63 -10.37 -3.55 -15.92
N SER A 64 -11.56 -3.32 -16.48
CA SER A 64 -12.75 -4.13 -16.23
C SER A 64 -12.53 -5.62 -16.54
N LEU A 65 -11.93 -5.92 -17.70
CA LEU A 65 -11.62 -7.30 -18.09
C LEU A 65 -10.61 -7.94 -17.12
N TRP A 66 -9.62 -7.18 -16.67
CA TRP A 66 -8.67 -7.67 -15.66
C TRP A 66 -9.35 -7.91 -14.31
N LEU A 67 -10.25 -7.01 -13.88
CA LEU A 67 -11.02 -7.13 -12.63
C LEU A 67 -11.94 -8.35 -12.62
N HIS A 68 -12.56 -8.70 -13.75
CA HIS A 68 -13.35 -9.93 -13.90
C HIS A 68 -12.54 -11.20 -13.64
N GLN A 69 -11.23 -11.17 -13.85
CA GLN A 69 -10.35 -12.31 -13.62
C GLN A 69 -9.92 -12.42 -12.14
N GLN A 70 -10.24 -11.41 -11.31
CA GLN A 70 -9.85 -11.38 -9.91
C GLN A 70 -10.94 -12.00 -9.04
N ALA A 71 -10.53 -12.69 -7.97
CA ALA A 71 -11.45 -13.20 -6.98
C ALA A 71 -12.07 -12.04 -6.19
N GLU A 72 -13.39 -12.04 -6.05
CA GLU A 72 -14.09 -11.05 -5.21
C GLU A 72 -13.86 -11.36 -3.73
N ASP A 73 -13.26 -10.42 -3.00
CA ASP A 73 -13.13 -10.48 -1.54
C ASP A 73 -13.40 -9.08 -0.96
N PRO A 74 -14.34 -8.92 -0.01
CA PRO A 74 -14.64 -7.62 0.61
C PRO A 74 -13.45 -6.94 1.30
N ARG A 75 -12.42 -7.71 1.66
CA ARG A 75 -11.19 -7.21 2.29
C ARG A 75 -10.20 -6.63 1.29
N GLN A 76 -10.45 -6.79 -0.01
CA GLN A 76 -9.61 -6.22 -1.05
C GLN A 76 -10.00 -4.76 -1.31
N GLN A 77 -8.98 -3.90 -1.34
CA GLN A 77 -9.10 -2.52 -1.75
C GLN A 77 -8.38 -2.34 -3.09
N LEU A 78 -9.09 -1.76 -4.07
CA LEU A 78 -8.48 -1.32 -5.32
C LEU A 78 -7.87 0.07 -5.11
N THR A 79 -6.59 0.23 -5.46
CA THR A 79 -5.90 1.52 -5.45
C THR A 79 -5.37 1.84 -6.85
N ILE A 80 -5.86 2.93 -7.43
CA ILE A 80 -5.41 3.45 -8.72
C ILE A 80 -4.39 4.55 -8.45
N THR A 81 -3.17 4.36 -8.95
CA THR A 81 -2.11 5.37 -8.86
C THR A 81 -1.79 5.91 -10.25
N ALA A 82 -1.99 7.20 -10.46
CA ALA A 82 -1.56 7.91 -11.65
C ALA A 82 -0.36 8.81 -11.34
N ARG A 83 0.53 8.97 -12.33
CA ARG A 83 1.76 9.75 -12.18
C ARG A 83 1.81 10.90 -13.17
N TYR A 84 2.26 12.07 -12.72
CA TYR A 84 2.24 13.29 -13.54
C TYR A 84 3.62 13.78 -14.02
N GLY A 85 4.71 13.08 -13.73
CA GLY A 85 6.08 13.52 -14.03
C GLY A 85 6.68 14.34 -12.88
N ARG A 86 8.01 14.33 -12.76
CA ARG A 86 8.71 14.95 -11.60
C ARG A 86 8.69 16.48 -11.61
N ASN A 87 8.59 17.11 -12.79
CA ASN A 87 8.60 18.56 -12.98
C ASN A 87 7.33 19.07 -13.66
N ALA A 88 6.19 18.48 -13.29
CA ALA A 88 4.95 18.66 -14.03
C ALA A 88 4.22 19.96 -13.70
N ASP A 89 3.58 20.53 -14.72
CA ASP A 89 2.66 21.64 -14.57
C ASP A 89 1.24 21.18 -14.18
N ALA A 90 0.35 22.13 -13.93
CA ALA A 90 -1.04 21.86 -13.59
C ALA A 90 -1.77 21.04 -14.68
N ARG A 91 -1.36 21.18 -15.95
CA ARG A 91 -1.95 20.46 -17.08
C ARG A 91 -1.58 18.97 -17.02
N ALA A 92 -0.33 18.65 -16.73
CA ALA A 92 0.12 17.27 -16.58
C ALA A 92 -0.52 16.59 -15.35
N GLN A 93 -0.70 17.32 -14.24
CA GLN A 93 -1.47 16.83 -13.09
C GLN A 93 -2.94 16.55 -13.45
N ALA A 94 -3.60 17.48 -14.16
CA ALA A 94 -4.97 17.29 -14.63
C ALA A 94 -5.10 16.09 -15.58
N LYS A 95 -4.10 15.86 -16.44
CA LYS A 95 -4.06 14.67 -17.32
C LYS A 95 -3.97 13.38 -16.51
N ALA A 96 -3.07 13.32 -15.52
CA ALA A 96 -2.92 12.15 -14.66
C ALA A 96 -4.21 11.85 -13.86
N LEU A 97 -4.86 12.90 -13.33
CA LEU A 97 -6.14 12.76 -12.66
C LEU A 97 -7.23 12.25 -13.61
N SER A 98 -7.31 12.80 -14.82
CA SER A 98 -8.28 12.35 -15.84
C SER A 98 -8.08 10.87 -16.20
N GLU A 99 -6.84 10.41 -16.30
CA GLU A 99 -6.51 9.00 -16.54
C GLU A 99 -6.94 8.12 -15.36
N ALA A 100 -6.70 8.56 -14.12
CA ALA A 100 -7.16 7.87 -12.93
C ALA A 100 -8.70 7.78 -12.87
N THR A 101 -9.41 8.85 -13.21
CA THR A 101 -10.88 8.87 -13.27
C THR A 101 -11.41 7.91 -14.32
N ARG A 102 -10.78 7.82 -15.50
CA ARG A 102 -11.15 6.84 -16.54
C ARG A 102 -11.01 5.40 -16.03
N LEU A 103 -9.97 5.10 -15.26
CA LEU A 103 -9.78 3.79 -14.64
C LEU A 103 -10.81 3.55 -13.52
N LEU A 104 -11.13 4.58 -12.74
CA LEU A 104 -12.18 4.50 -11.72
C LEU A 104 -13.55 4.17 -12.33
N GLU A 105 -13.91 4.78 -13.45
CA GLU A 105 -15.16 4.47 -14.17
C GLU A 105 -15.22 3.00 -14.61
N GLN A 106 -14.10 2.45 -15.12
CA GLN A 106 -13.99 1.03 -15.46
C GLN A 106 -14.06 0.10 -14.24
N ALA A 107 -13.57 0.54 -13.08
CA ALA A 107 -13.73 -0.21 -11.84
C ALA A 107 -15.17 -0.15 -11.30
N GLY A 108 -15.80 1.02 -11.40
CA GLY A 108 -17.18 1.25 -10.98
C GLY A 108 -18.19 0.44 -11.81
N SER A 109 -17.94 0.23 -13.11
CA SER A 109 -18.76 -0.67 -13.92
C SER A 109 -18.72 -2.12 -13.45
N GLU A 110 -17.65 -2.52 -12.75
CA GLU A 110 -17.48 -3.83 -12.10
C GLU A 110 -17.96 -3.84 -10.64
N GLY A 111 -18.61 -2.77 -10.16
CA GLY A 111 -19.04 -2.65 -8.77
C GLY A 111 -17.88 -2.57 -7.78
N ARG A 112 -16.68 -2.20 -8.23
CA ARG A 112 -15.50 -2.03 -7.37
C ARG A 112 -15.30 -0.57 -6.98
N GLU A 113 -15.24 -0.31 -5.68
CA GLU A 113 -14.77 0.98 -5.17
C GLU A 113 -13.24 1.05 -5.26
N ALA A 114 -12.71 2.23 -5.62
CA ALA A 114 -11.27 2.41 -5.75
C ALA A 114 -10.79 3.71 -5.09
N ARG A 115 -9.63 3.62 -4.42
CA ARG A 115 -8.88 4.77 -3.94
C ARG A 115 -8.03 5.32 -5.07
N ILE A 116 -8.10 6.63 -5.31
CA ILE A 116 -7.22 7.31 -6.27
C ILE A 116 -6.05 7.95 -5.53
N VAL A 117 -4.84 7.73 -6.05
CA VAL A 117 -3.60 8.40 -5.64
C VAL A 117 -2.97 9.04 -6.88
N VAL A 118 -2.67 10.33 -6.78
CA VAL A 118 -1.97 11.07 -7.84
C VAL A 118 -0.65 11.54 -7.28
N GLU A 119 0.46 11.04 -7.82
CA GLU A 119 1.80 11.23 -7.26
C GLU A 119 2.82 11.70 -8.33
N PRO A 120 3.87 12.44 -7.95
CA PRO A 120 4.93 12.79 -8.88
C PRO A 120 5.72 11.53 -9.28
N GLY A 121 6.12 11.45 -10.55
CA GLY A 121 6.91 10.34 -11.08
C GLY A 121 6.57 10.00 -12.52
N ASP A 122 7.31 9.07 -13.10
CA ASP A 122 7.16 8.71 -14.50
C ASP A 122 6.53 7.33 -14.67
N GLY A 123 5.96 7.08 -15.85
CA GLY A 123 5.35 5.80 -16.22
C GLY A 123 3.83 5.80 -16.26
N PRO A 124 3.23 4.70 -16.73
CA PRO A 124 1.78 4.57 -16.89
C PRO A 124 1.06 4.54 -15.54
N ALA A 125 -0.25 4.84 -15.56
CA ALA A 125 -1.09 4.60 -14.40
C ALA A 125 -1.12 3.09 -14.06
N ARG A 126 -1.27 2.79 -12.76
CA ARG A 126 -1.33 1.43 -12.24
C ARG A 126 -2.56 1.26 -11.35
N ALA A 127 -3.17 0.10 -11.37
CA ALA A 127 -4.18 -0.29 -10.39
C ALA A 127 -3.67 -1.49 -9.60
N VAL A 128 -3.80 -1.45 -8.28
CA VAL A 128 -3.30 -2.48 -7.38
C VAL A 128 -4.45 -2.98 -6.52
N LEU A 129 -4.63 -4.29 -6.44
CA LEU A 129 -5.47 -4.93 -5.43
C LEU A 129 -4.58 -5.37 -4.28
N ALA A 130 -4.98 -5.02 -3.06
CA ALA A 130 -4.32 -5.45 -1.83
C ALA A 130 -5.35 -5.61 -0.71
N TYR A 131 -4.99 -6.36 0.34
CA TYR A 131 -5.82 -6.51 1.54
C TYR A 131 -5.64 -5.33 2.49
N ASP A 132 -6.08 -4.15 2.04
CA ASP A 132 -5.94 -2.87 2.74
C ASP A 132 -7.29 -2.14 2.82
N SER A 133 -8.40 -2.89 2.78
CA SER A 133 -9.71 -2.29 3.03
C SER A 133 -9.70 -1.71 4.44
N PRO A 134 -9.91 -0.39 4.63
CA PRO A 134 -9.96 0.18 5.95
C PRO A 134 -11.13 -0.47 6.68
N THR A 135 -10.82 -1.22 7.74
CA THR A 135 -11.84 -1.65 8.70
C THR A 135 -12.55 -0.39 9.19
N GLY A 136 -13.87 -0.43 9.40
CA GLY A 136 -14.67 0.77 9.73
C GLY A 136 -14.17 1.61 10.93
N GLU A 137 -13.27 1.07 11.75
CA GLU A 137 -12.54 1.78 12.82
C GLU A 137 -11.55 2.84 12.29
N ASP A 138 -10.81 2.59 11.20
CA ASP A 138 -9.82 3.52 10.65
C ASP A 138 -10.47 4.73 9.95
N ALA A 139 -11.66 4.54 9.39
CA ALA A 139 -12.45 5.63 8.78
C ALA A 139 -12.98 6.63 9.82
N ALA A 140 -13.30 6.15 11.04
CA ALA A 140 -13.80 6.99 12.12
C ALA A 140 -12.70 7.88 12.73
N ALA A 141 -11.45 7.41 12.76
CA ALA A 141 -10.31 8.17 13.28
C ALA A 141 -9.95 9.40 12.43
N ASN A 142 -10.14 9.33 11.10
CA ASN A 142 -9.86 10.44 10.18
C ASN A 142 -11.00 11.46 10.03
N GLY A 143 -12.15 11.24 10.68
CA GLY A 143 -13.34 12.10 10.59
C GLY A 143 -13.38 13.28 11.57
N THR A 144 -12.41 13.41 12.48
CA THR A 144 -12.44 14.45 13.53
C THR A 144 -11.42 15.55 13.25
N THR A 145 -11.73 16.41 12.29
CA THR A 145 -11.26 17.81 12.29
C THR A 145 -12.23 18.60 11.43
N ARG A 146 -13.22 19.19 12.09
CA ARG A 146 -14.10 20.21 11.53
C ARG A 146 -13.87 21.51 12.28
#